data_AF-A0A934XWW8-F1
#
_entry.id   AF-A0A934XWW8-F1
#
_cell.length_a   1.000
_cell.length_b   1.000
_cell.length_c   1.000
_cell.angle_alpha   90.00
_cell.angle_beta   90.00
_cell.angle_gamma   90.00
#
_symmetry.space_group_name_H-M   'P 1'
#
loop_
_entity.id
_entity.type
_entity.pdbx_description
1 polymer ?
#
loop_
_entity_poly.entity_id
_entity_poly.type
_entity_poly.pdbx_seq_one_letter_code
_entity_poly.pdbx_strand_id
1 'polypeptide(L)'
;MTERIFNLFYFTQNDVIHELGVVVHELKGTDSEKMAFLQNSITKDFLGSRRFLIPRKYAGLTVDAFFALCRLGKHLEVYEEIFFELNAPFDPLCCVTPIVDGRPKIDVTTDHSPFLFSDHKEHPKFGIGEMSDYLEDYMTPDGFDLPKLMYDDYFSAIHILFNSGHYVSCMKLLVSFIDTLAFLEYGDKNRILWIGSMGTPTCQP
;
A
#
# COMPACT_ATOMS: atom_id res chain seq x y z
N MET A 1 9.93 13.51 26.51
CA MET A 1 9.31 14.82 26.18
C MET A 1 7.80 14.62 26.17
N THR A 2 6.99 15.62 26.54
CA THR A 2 5.53 15.52 26.33
C THR A 2 5.27 15.82 24.87
N GLU A 3 4.54 14.96 24.18
CA GLU A 3 4.21 15.13 22.76
C GLU A 3 2.76 14.73 22.49
N ARG A 4 2.24 15.18 21.35
CA ARG A 4 0.93 14.78 20.85
C ARG A 4 1.06 13.48 20.07
N ILE A 5 0.25 12.51 20.46
CA ILE A 5 0.16 11.19 19.85
C ILE A 5 -1.28 10.91 19.43
N PHE A 6 -1.47 10.12 18.38
CA PHE A 6 -2.79 10.00 17.73
C PHE A 6 -3.23 8.55 17.61
N ASN A 7 -4.45 8.27 18.06
CA ASN A 7 -5.17 7.07 17.64
C ASN A 7 -6.00 7.42 16.42
N LEU A 8 -5.70 6.77 15.30
CA LEU A 8 -6.35 6.97 14.01
C LEU A 8 -7.22 5.76 13.70
N PHE A 9 -8.34 6.00 13.05
CA PHE A 9 -9.31 4.99 12.69
C PHE A 9 -9.78 5.19 11.26
N TYR A 10 -10.07 4.09 10.58
CA TYR A 10 -10.81 4.12 9.33
C TYR A 10 -11.97 3.15 9.41
N PHE A 11 -13.14 3.58 8.92
CA PHE A 11 -14.39 2.84 9.03
C PHE A 11 -14.77 2.29 7.68
N THR A 12 -14.99 0.98 7.64
CA THR A 12 -15.27 0.26 6.41
C THR A 12 -16.70 -0.23 6.37
N GLN A 13 -17.27 -0.24 5.16
CA GLN A 13 -18.51 -0.91 4.84
C GLN A 13 -18.37 -1.47 3.42
N ASN A 14 -18.54 -2.79 3.27
CA ASN A 14 -18.34 -3.50 2.00
C ASN A 14 -16.95 -3.22 1.37
N ASP A 15 -15.88 -3.34 2.16
CA ASP A 15 -14.47 -3.12 1.75
C ASP A 15 -14.10 -1.72 1.24
N VAL A 16 -15.04 -0.78 1.31
CA VAL A 16 -14.80 0.65 1.03
C VAL A 16 -14.69 1.38 2.36
N ILE A 17 -13.70 2.25 2.47
CA ILE A 17 -13.56 3.16 3.60
C ILE A 17 -14.52 4.34 3.36
N HIS A 18 -15.32 4.71 4.36
CA HIS A 18 -16.30 5.80 4.25
C HIS A 18 -16.02 6.95 5.22
N GLU A 19 -15.42 6.65 6.36
CA GLU A 19 -15.09 7.65 7.39
C GLU A 19 -13.70 7.43 7.96
N LEU A 20 -13.14 8.52 8.46
CA LEU A 20 -11.91 8.54 9.25
C LEU A 20 -12.26 8.96 10.69
N GLY A 21 -11.48 8.48 11.65
CA GLY A 21 -11.60 8.84 13.05
C GLY A 21 -10.26 9.20 13.66
N VAL A 22 -10.26 10.11 14.62
CA VAL A 22 -9.05 10.48 15.36
C VAL A 22 -9.36 10.75 16.83
N VAL A 23 -8.42 10.36 17.69
CA VAL A 23 -8.31 10.79 19.09
C VAL A 23 -6.89 11.26 19.33
N VAL A 24 -6.75 12.42 19.97
CA VAL A 24 -5.46 13.03 20.31
C VAL A 24 -5.20 12.83 21.78
N HIS A 25 -3.97 12.42 22.12
CA HIS A 25 -3.48 12.35 23.48
C HIS A 25 -2.19 13.15 23.62
N GLU A 26 -1.93 13.66 24.82
CA GLU A 26 -0.66 14.28 25.18
C GLU A 26 -0.01 13.42 26.26
N LEU A 27 1.10 12.76 25.90
CA LEU A 27 1.77 11.81 26.78
C LEU A 27 3.26 12.10 26.86
N LYS A 28 3.86 11.84 28.02
CA LYS A 28 5.30 11.86 28.23
C LYS A 28 5.78 10.42 28.39
N GLY A 29 6.86 10.06 27.70
CA GLY A 29 7.45 8.73 27.79
C GLY A 29 8.41 8.48 26.64
N THR A 30 8.83 7.23 26.52
CA THR A 30 9.46 6.68 25.31
C THR A 30 8.40 6.37 24.25
N ASP A 31 8.80 6.22 22.99
CA ASP A 31 7.84 5.92 21.92
C ASP A 31 7.18 4.55 22.10
N SER A 32 7.91 3.57 22.64
CA SER A 32 7.34 2.26 22.99
C SER A 32 6.24 2.36 24.06
N GLU A 33 6.42 3.18 25.10
CA GLU A 33 5.41 3.41 26.13
C GLU A 33 4.17 4.11 25.56
N LYS A 34 4.37 5.09 24.68
CA LYS A 34 3.29 5.83 24.01
C LYS A 34 2.51 4.93 23.06
N MET A 35 3.19 4.09 22.29
CA MET A 35 2.55 3.11 21.41
C MET A 35 1.74 2.08 22.19
N ALA A 36 2.29 1.55 23.29
CA ALA A 36 1.54 0.66 24.18
C ALA A 36 0.30 1.35 24.77
N PHE A 37 0.40 2.62 25.13
CA PHE A 37 -0.75 3.41 25.58
C PHE A 37 -1.83 3.56 24.49
N LEU A 38 -1.43 3.92 23.27
CA LEU A 38 -2.35 4.06 22.12
C LEU A 38 -3.09 2.74 21.88
N GLN A 39 -2.38 1.62 21.82
CA GLN A 39 -2.96 0.29 21.62
C GLN A 39 -3.94 -0.10 22.72
N ASN A 40 -3.59 0.13 23.99
CA ASN A 40 -4.46 -0.18 25.13
C ASN A 40 -5.71 0.72 25.18
N SER A 41 -5.65 1.89 24.55
CA SER A 41 -6.75 2.88 24.55
C SER A 41 -7.73 2.69 23.39
N ILE A 42 -7.45 1.83 22.40
CA ILE A 42 -8.25 1.63 21.17
C ILE A 42 -9.75 1.46 21.47
N THR A 43 -10.11 0.58 22.41
CA THR A 43 -11.51 0.27 22.73
C THR A 43 -12.27 1.50 23.25
N LYS A 44 -11.60 2.35 24.03
CA LYS A 44 -12.18 3.59 24.55
C LYS A 44 -12.20 4.67 23.46
N ASP A 45 -11.11 4.77 22.72
CA ASP A 45 -10.89 5.84 21.76
C ASP A 45 -11.75 5.70 20.50
N PHE A 46 -12.03 4.47 20.04
CA PHE A 46 -12.91 4.30 18.88
C PHE A 46 -14.33 4.80 19.17
N LEU A 47 -14.83 4.61 20.40
CA LEU A 47 -16.16 5.07 20.84
C LEU A 47 -16.25 6.60 20.93
N GLY A 48 -15.18 7.24 21.39
CA GLY A 48 -15.09 8.69 21.55
C GLY A 48 -14.45 9.44 20.37
N SER A 49 -14.13 8.74 19.29
CA SER A 49 -13.36 9.30 18.18
C SER A 49 -14.11 10.42 17.46
N ARG A 50 -13.39 11.51 17.16
CA ARG A 50 -13.92 12.55 16.28
C ARG A 50 -13.94 12.03 14.86
N ARG A 51 -15.10 12.09 14.20
CA ARG A 51 -15.31 11.57 12.84
C ARG A 51 -15.13 12.62 11.77
N PHE A 52 -14.55 12.19 10.66
CA PHE A 52 -14.28 12.97 9.47
C PHE A 52 -14.73 12.21 8.24
N LEU A 53 -15.22 12.95 7.25
CA LEU A 53 -15.42 12.39 5.92
C LEU A 53 -14.08 12.14 5.25
N ILE A 54 -14.06 11.17 4.34
CA ILE A 54 -12.89 10.95 3.50
C ILE A 54 -12.60 12.18 2.61
N PRO A 55 -11.32 12.58 2.46
CA PRO A 55 -10.94 13.60 1.50
C PRO A 55 -11.34 13.22 0.07
N ARG A 56 -11.77 14.21 -0.72
CA ARG A 56 -12.28 13.96 -2.09
C ARG A 56 -11.27 13.23 -2.99
N LYS A 57 -9.97 13.46 -2.79
CA LYS A 57 -8.87 12.77 -3.51
C LYS A 57 -8.93 11.24 -3.33
N TYR A 58 -9.48 10.78 -2.20
CA TYR A 58 -9.58 9.37 -1.81
C TYR A 58 -11.03 8.87 -1.80
N ALA A 59 -11.95 9.53 -2.50
CA ALA A 59 -13.34 9.08 -2.58
C ALA A 59 -13.42 7.66 -3.16
N GLY A 60 -14.10 6.75 -2.45
CA GLY A 60 -14.20 5.33 -2.85
C GLY A 60 -12.95 4.51 -2.57
N LEU A 61 -12.05 4.98 -1.70
CA LEU A 61 -10.86 4.25 -1.29
C LEU A 61 -11.23 2.89 -0.68
N THR A 62 -10.73 1.81 -1.29
CA THR A 62 -10.91 0.46 -0.78
C THR A 62 -9.86 0.12 0.27
N VAL A 63 -10.13 -0.92 1.07
CA VAL A 63 -9.16 -1.47 2.03
C VAL A 63 -7.86 -1.91 1.34
N ASP A 64 -7.96 -2.58 0.20
CA ASP A 64 -6.79 -3.01 -0.58
C ASP A 64 -5.96 -1.83 -1.09
N ALA A 65 -6.61 -0.77 -1.57
CA ALA A 65 -5.93 0.45 -2.00
C ALA A 65 -5.27 1.17 -0.82
N PHE A 66 -5.90 1.16 0.37
CA PHE A 66 -5.29 1.67 1.59
C PHE A 66 -4.05 0.85 2.00
N PHE A 67 -4.12 -0.48 1.94
CA PHE A 67 -2.94 -1.33 2.18
C PHE A 67 -1.82 -1.08 1.16
N ALA A 68 -2.16 -0.79 -0.10
CA ALA A 68 -1.16 -0.37 -1.08
C ALA A 68 -0.48 0.95 -0.67
N LEU A 69 -1.21 1.90 -0.09
CA LEU A 69 -0.61 3.12 0.48
C LEU A 69 0.27 2.81 1.72
N CYS A 70 -0.12 1.85 2.56
CA CYS A 70 0.72 1.39 3.69
C CYS A 70 2.05 0.83 3.20
N ARG A 71 2.03 -0.03 2.18
CA ARG A 71 3.24 -0.58 1.54
C ARG A 71 4.15 0.50 0.95
N LEU A 72 3.59 1.62 0.50
CA LEU A 72 4.35 2.76 -0.02
C LEU A 72 4.78 3.76 1.06
N GLY A 73 4.41 3.56 2.33
CA GLY A 73 4.63 4.55 3.40
C GLY A 73 3.80 5.84 3.25
N LYS A 74 2.75 5.83 2.40
CA LYS A 74 1.93 7.00 2.04
C LYS A 74 0.54 7.02 2.68
N HIS A 75 0.23 6.04 3.53
CA HIS A 75 -1.09 5.89 4.13
C HIS A 75 -1.51 7.09 5.02
N LEU A 76 -0.54 7.82 5.60
CA LEU A 76 -0.81 9.03 6.38
C LEU A 76 -1.29 10.21 5.51
N GLU A 77 -1.08 10.20 4.19
CA GLU A 77 -1.62 11.21 3.28
C GLU A 77 -3.16 11.28 3.34
N VAL A 78 -3.82 10.19 3.72
CA VAL A 78 -5.28 10.12 3.87
C VAL A 78 -5.76 10.97 5.06
N TYR A 79 -4.87 11.26 6.02
CA TYR A 79 -5.16 12.00 7.25
C TYR A 79 -4.56 13.42 7.27
N GLU A 80 -3.90 13.87 6.20
CA GLU A 80 -3.21 15.17 6.17
C GLU A 80 -4.11 16.36 6.53
N GLU A 81 -5.34 16.40 6.00
CA GLU A 81 -6.31 17.46 6.32
C GLU A 81 -6.64 17.48 7.83
N ILE A 82 -6.73 16.31 8.45
CA ILE A 82 -7.01 16.14 9.88
C ILE A 82 -5.79 16.59 10.70
N PHE A 83 -4.58 16.20 10.29
CA PHE A 83 -3.34 16.61 10.95
C PHE A 83 -3.14 18.12 10.89
N PHE A 84 -3.44 18.74 9.75
CA PHE A 84 -3.40 20.19 9.59
C PHE A 84 -4.37 20.88 10.54
N GLU A 85 -5.62 20.41 10.63
CA GLU A 85 -6.61 20.97 11.56
C GLU A 85 -6.19 20.84 13.03
N LEU A 86 -5.53 19.74 13.39
CA LEU A 86 -5.12 19.44 14.77
C LEU A 86 -3.73 20.00 15.14
N ASN A 87 -3.07 20.72 14.23
CA ASN A 87 -1.68 21.19 14.39
C ASN A 87 -0.75 20.06 14.83
N ALA A 88 -0.82 18.93 14.14
CA ALA A 88 0.05 17.79 14.39
C ALA A 88 1.51 18.12 14.02
N PRO A 89 2.51 17.49 14.67
CA PRO A 89 3.90 17.58 14.23
C PRO A 89 4.08 16.95 12.84
N PHE A 90 5.21 17.26 12.18
CA PHE A 90 5.51 16.77 10.84
C PHE A 90 5.57 15.24 10.75
N ASP A 91 6.05 14.59 11.80
CA ASP A 91 6.11 13.12 11.92
C ASP A 91 5.34 12.68 13.17
N PRO A 92 4.00 12.51 13.07
CA PRO A 92 3.18 12.21 14.23
C PRO A 92 3.26 10.73 14.62
N LEU A 93 3.60 10.47 15.88
CA LEU A 93 3.47 9.12 16.44
C LEU A 93 1.98 8.77 16.51
N CYS A 94 1.59 7.74 15.75
CA CYS A 94 0.20 7.35 15.66
C CYS A 94 -0.01 5.85 15.48
N CYS A 95 -1.20 5.39 15.86
CA CYS A 95 -1.64 4.01 15.71
C CYS A 95 -2.91 4.01 14.87
N VAL A 96 -2.86 3.38 13.69
CA VAL A 96 -4.01 3.28 12.78
C VAL A 96 -4.74 1.97 13.03
N THR A 97 -6.02 2.03 13.35
CA THR A 97 -6.85 0.85 13.63
C THR A 97 -8.04 0.76 12.65
N PRO A 98 -8.18 -0.36 11.91
CA PRO A 98 -9.37 -0.64 11.10
C PRO A 98 -10.59 -0.86 12.00
N ILE A 99 -11.72 -0.22 11.67
CA ILE A 99 -13.03 -0.55 12.23
C ILE A 99 -13.88 -1.17 11.13
N VAL A 100 -14.12 -2.49 11.25
CA VAL A 100 -14.88 -3.29 10.29
C VAL A 100 -16.21 -3.67 10.93
N ASP A 101 -17.32 -3.30 10.29
CA ASP A 101 -18.68 -3.55 10.78
C ASP A 101 -18.88 -3.12 12.25
N GLY A 102 -18.31 -1.97 12.61
CA GLY A 102 -18.42 -1.37 13.94
C GLY A 102 -17.56 -2.02 15.02
N ARG A 103 -16.65 -2.94 14.67
CA ARG A 103 -15.72 -3.59 15.62
C ARG A 103 -14.27 -3.26 15.27
N PRO A 104 -13.42 -2.92 16.26
CA PRO A 104 -11.98 -2.80 16.04
C PRO A 104 -11.43 -4.15 15.60
N LYS A 105 -10.83 -4.18 14.41
CA LYS A 105 -10.16 -5.36 13.90
C LYS A 105 -8.67 -5.04 13.83
N ILE A 106 -7.94 -5.41 14.87
CA ILE A 106 -6.49 -5.28 14.89
C ILE A 106 -5.93 -6.54 14.20
N ASP A 107 -5.48 -6.37 12.96
CA ASP A 107 -4.91 -7.47 12.16
C ASP A 107 -3.37 -7.45 12.17
N VAL A 108 -2.72 -6.27 12.18
CA VAL A 108 -1.26 -6.10 12.31
C VAL A 108 -0.96 -4.71 12.89
N THR A 109 0.09 -4.57 13.71
CA THR A 109 0.67 -3.26 14.09
C THR A 109 1.97 -3.06 13.32
N THR A 110 2.08 -1.97 12.57
CA THR A 110 3.32 -1.55 11.92
C THR A 110 3.74 -0.19 12.43
N ASP A 111 5.03 0.11 12.33
CA ASP A 111 5.50 1.49 12.32
C ASP A 111 5.12 2.15 10.98
N HIS A 112 5.33 3.46 10.84
CA HIS A 112 5.01 4.20 9.60
C HIS A 112 5.89 3.82 8.41
N SER A 113 6.84 2.92 8.63
CA SER A 113 7.69 2.33 7.61
C SER A 113 6.86 1.57 6.57
N PRO A 114 7.37 1.40 5.35
CA PRO A 114 6.78 0.51 4.35
C PRO A 114 6.43 -0.85 4.96
N PHE A 115 5.16 -1.26 4.84
CA PHE A 115 4.73 -2.57 5.31
C PHE A 115 5.48 -3.66 4.54
N LEU A 116 6.37 -4.39 5.20
CA LEU A 116 7.00 -5.60 4.68
C LEU A 116 6.40 -6.82 5.39
N PHE A 117 6.06 -7.83 4.61
CA PHE A 117 5.40 -9.03 5.13
C PHE A 117 6.37 -9.89 5.95
N SER A 118 7.66 -9.81 5.65
CA SER A 118 8.74 -10.44 6.43
C SER A 118 8.78 -9.98 7.89
N ASP A 119 8.40 -8.74 8.18
CA ASP A 119 8.42 -8.17 9.54
C ASP A 119 7.30 -8.74 10.44
N HIS A 120 6.34 -9.46 9.86
CA HIS A 120 5.15 -9.97 10.56
C HIS A 120 4.94 -11.49 10.42
N LYS A 121 5.99 -12.24 10.07
CA LYS A 121 5.97 -13.71 9.89
C LYS A 121 5.38 -14.50 11.07
N GLU A 122 5.39 -13.96 12.29
CA GLU A 122 4.91 -14.65 13.50
C GLU A 122 3.43 -14.43 13.82
N HIS A 123 2.70 -13.58 13.08
CA HIS A 123 1.33 -13.24 13.46
C HIS A 123 0.32 -14.36 13.11
N PRO A 124 -0.53 -14.82 14.05
CA PRO A 124 -1.31 -16.07 13.95
C PRO A 124 -2.36 -16.11 12.84
N LYS A 125 -2.70 -14.96 12.21
CA LYS A 125 -3.57 -14.90 11.01
C LYS A 125 -2.84 -15.18 9.70
N PHE A 126 -1.52 -15.14 9.67
CA PHE A 126 -0.72 -15.26 8.44
C PHE A 126 -0.26 -16.68 8.13
N GLY A 127 -0.66 -17.66 8.94
CA GLY A 127 -0.43 -19.07 8.70
C GLY A 127 1.04 -19.48 8.89
N ILE A 128 1.25 -20.69 9.38
CA ILE A 128 2.57 -21.30 9.42
C ILE A 128 2.91 -21.71 7.99
N GLY A 129 3.46 -20.77 7.22
CA GLY A 129 3.91 -20.98 5.85
C GLY A 129 4.73 -19.77 5.42
N GLU A 130 5.94 -20.00 4.89
CA GLU A 130 6.72 -18.96 4.23
C GLU A 130 5.97 -18.47 2.99
N MET A 131 5.04 -17.55 3.16
CA MET A 131 4.62 -16.67 2.09
C MET A 131 5.52 -15.44 2.19
N SER A 132 6.71 -15.52 1.60
CA SER A 132 7.49 -14.31 1.30
C SER A 132 6.61 -13.45 0.40
N ASP A 133 6.38 -12.18 0.77
CA ASP A 133 5.65 -11.28 -0.10
C ASP A 133 6.49 -11.11 -1.36
N TYR A 134 5.97 -11.64 -2.46
CA TYR A 134 6.68 -11.69 -3.74
C TYR A 134 7.18 -10.30 -4.16
N LEU A 135 6.49 -9.23 -3.77
CA LEU A 135 6.89 -7.85 -4.11
C LEU A 135 8.03 -7.33 -3.24
N GLU A 136 8.30 -7.94 -2.09
CA GLU A 136 9.36 -7.52 -1.17
C GLU A 136 10.75 -7.56 -1.80
N ASP A 137 11.01 -8.57 -2.63
CA ASP A 137 12.28 -8.73 -3.36
C ASP A 137 12.55 -7.58 -4.36
N TYR A 138 11.53 -6.76 -4.63
CA TYR A 138 11.54 -5.64 -5.56
C TYR A 138 11.33 -4.28 -4.86
N MET A 139 11.23 -4.24 -3.53
CA MET A 139 11.18 -3.00 -2.76
C MET A 139 12.59 -2.59 -2.33
N THR A 140 13.05 -1.42 -2.75
CA THR A 140 14.33 -0.84 -2.36
C THR A 140 14.11 0.44 -1.53
N PRO A 141 15.12 0.94 -0.78
CA PRO A 141 15.00 2.20 -0.06
C PRO A 141 14.63 3.39 -0.95
N ASP A 142 15.02 3.35 -2.23
CA ASP A 142 14.76 4.39 -3.22
C ASP A 142 13.42 4.21 -3.96
N GLY A 143 12.68 3.13 -3.68
CA GLY A 143 11.37 2.83 -4.25
C GLY A 143 11.25 1.44 -4.88
N PHE A 144 10.27 1.29 -5.76
CA PHE A 144 9.94 0.01 -6.39
C PHE A 144 10.83 -0.27 -7.62
N ASP A 145 11.57 -1.38 -7.59
CA ASP A 145 12.45 -1.85 -8.66
C ASP A 145 11.67 -2.61 -9.75
N LEU A 146 10.89 -1.85 -10.52
CA LEU A 146 10.15 -2.34 -11.67
C LEU A 146 11.05 -3.03 -12.72
N PRO A 147 12.26 -2.53 -13.04
CA PRO A 147 13.16 -3.21 -13.96
C PRO A 147 13.54 -4.63 -13.53
N LYS A 148 13.89 -4.83 -12.25
CA LYS A 148 14.22 -6.15 -11.72
C LYS A 148 13.02 -7.09 -11.77
N LEU A 149 11.83 -6.60 -11.39
CA LEU A 149 10.58 -7.35 -11.49
C LEU A 149 10.31 -7.85 -12.93
N MET A 150 10.40 -6.94 -13.91
CA MET A 150 10.17 -7.30 -15.32
C MET A 150 11.20 -8.31 -15.83
N TYR A 151 12.45 -8.20 -15.37
CA TYR A 151 13.51 -9.14 -15.73
C TYR A 151 13.23 -10.56 -15.22
N ASP A 152 12.83 -10.67 -13.95
CA ASP A 152 12.57 -11.96 -13.31
C ASP A 152 11.30 -12.64 -13.88
N ASP A 153 10.22 -11.87 -14.07
CA ASP A 153 8.94 -12.42 -14.54
C ASP A 153 8.92 -12.78 -16.02
N TYR A 154 9.54 -11.94 -16.87
CA TYR A 154 9.43 -12.09 -18.31
C TYR A 154 10.75 -12.50 -18.95
N PHE A 155 11.80 -11.70 -18.81
CA PHE A 155 13.04 -11.92 -19.58
C PHE A 155 13.70 -13.26 -19.26
N SER A 156 13.80 -13.61 -17.97
CA SER A 156 14.37 -14.89 -17.54
C SER A 156 13.59 -16.07 -18.09
N ALA A 157 12.25 -16.04 -18.00
CA ALA A 157 11.38 -17.10 -18.50
C ALA A 157 11.41 -17.22 -20.04
N ILE A 158 11.38 -16.09 -20.75
CA ILE A 158 11.48 -16.03 -22.22
C ILE A 158 12.80 -16.66 -22.67
N HIS A 159 13.92 -16.30 -22.02
CA HIS A 159 15.23 -16.82 -22.35
C HIS A 159 15.32 -18.34 -22.15
N ILE A 160 14.80 -18.85 -21.02
CA ILE A 160 14.75 -20.30 -20.74
C ILE A 160 13.93 -21.05 -21.79
N LEU A 161 12.74 -20.54 -22.13
CA LEU A 161 11.84 -21.19 -23.08
C LEU A 161 12.39 -21.17 -24.51
N PHE A 162 13.02 -20.08 -24.92
CA PHE A 162 13.69 -19.98 -26.21
C PHE A 162 14.82 -21.00 -26.32
N ASN A 163 15.70 -21.05 -25.32
CA ASN A 163 16.84 -21.98 -25.30
C ASN A 163 16.40 -23.46 -25.20
N SER A 164 15.22 -23.71 -24.62
CA SER A 164 14.61 -25.05 -24.54
C SER A 164 13.81 -25.42 -25.79
N GLY A 165 13.77 -24.57 -26.82
CA GLY A 165 13.04 -24.81 -28.08
C GLY A 165 11.51 -24.69 -27.98
N HIS A 166 10.98 -24.14 -26.89
CA HIS A 166 9.55 -23.92 -26.66
C HIS A 166 9.08 -22.59 -27.27
N TYR A 167 9.22 -22.44 -28.58
CA TYR A 167 8.99 -21.16 -29.28
C TYR A 167 7.55 -20.63 -29.17
N VAL A 168 6.54 -21.51 -29.15
CA VAL A 168 5.14 -21.10 -29.00
C VAL A 168 4.89 -20.50 -27.61
N SER A 169 5.43 -21.11 -26.56
CA SER A 169 5.31 -20.59 -25.19
C SER A 169 6.13 -19.31 -24.99
N CYS A 170 7.33 -19.25 -25.58
CA CYS A 170 8.15 -18.05 -25.63
C CYS A 170 7.39 -16.88 -26.28
N MET A 171 6.78 -17.11 -27.46
CA MET A 171 6.01 -16.08 -28.15
C MET A 171 4.80 -15.60 -27.33
N LYS A 172 4.10 -16.51 -26.63
CA LYS A 172 3.00 -16.14 -25.74
C LYS A 172 3.46 -15.19 -24.63
N LEU A 173 4.58 -15.50 -23.98
CA LEU A 173 5.15 -14.65 -22.94
C LEU A 173 5.61 -13.31 -23.49
N LEU A 174 6.21 -13.29 -24.67
CA LEU A 174 6.67 -12.04 -25.30
C LEU A 174 5.49 -11.11 -25.66
N VAL A 175 4.40 -11.67 -26.20
CA VAL A 175 3.17 -10.89 -26.48
C VAL A 175 2.50 -10.43 -25.17
N SER A 176 2.48 -11.26 -24.12
CA SER A 176 1.97 -10.87 -22.81
C SER A 176 2.80 -9.76 -22.17
N PHE A 177 4.12 -9.82 -22.28
CA PHE A 177 5.02 -8.78 -21.78
C PHE A 177 4.75 -7.42 -22.44
N ILE A 178 4.62 -7.45 -23.76
CA ILE A 178 4.24 -6.30 -24.58
C ILE A 178 2.92 -5.69 -24.09
N ASP A 179 1.91 -6.51 -23.83
CA ASP A 179 0.61 -6.05 -23.34
C ASP A 179 0.72 -5.40 -21.95
N THR A 180 1.51 -5.99 -21.05
CA THR A 180 1.78 -5.45 -19.72
C THR A 180 2.48 -4.09 -19.81
N LEU A 181 3.51 -3.94 -20.64
CA LEU A 181 4.19 -2.65 -20.84
C LEU A 181 3.24 -1.59 -21.42
N ALA A 182 2.44 -1.95 -22.42
CA ALA A 182 1.47 -1.04 -23.02
C ALA A 182 0.44 -0.58 -21.97
N PHE A 183 0.00 -1.47 -21.09
CA PHE A 183 -0.89 -1.11 -19.98
C PHE A 183 -0.20 -0.21 -18.95
N LEU A 184 1.05 -0.48 -18.59
CA LEU A 184 1.80 0.35 -17.64
C LEU A 184 2.02 1.77 -18.18
N GLU A 185 2.28 1.92 -19.48
CA GLU A 185 2.57 3.21 -20.10
C GLU A 185 1.32 4.03 -20.42
N TYR A 186 0.26 3.39 -20.93
CA TYR A 186 -0.93 4.09 -21.46
C TYR A 186 -2.21 3.86 -20.67
N GLY A 187 -2.19 2.97 -19.68
CA GLY A 187 -3.36 2.54 -18.93
C GLY A 187 -4.43 1.87 -19.80
N ASP A 188 -5.65 1.76 -19.26
CA ASP A 188 -6.74 1.00 -19.87
C ASP A 188 -7.40 1.70 -21.08
N LYS A 189 -7.18 3.00 -21.25
CA LYS A 189 -7.98 3.82 -22.20
C LYS A 189 -7.49 3.78 -23.65
N ASN A 190 -6.30 3.25 -23.95
CA ASN A 190 -5.65 3.41 -25.27
C ASN A 190 -4.97 2.13 -25.84
N ARG A 191 -5.42 0.92 -25.48
CA ARG A 191 -4.81 -0.35 -25.95
C ARG A 191 -4.72 -0.52 -27.48
N ILE A 192 -5.63 0.07 -28.26
CA ILE A 192 -5.72 -0.13 -29.73
C ILE A 192 -4.73 0.73 -30.53
N LEU A 193 -4.25 1.85 -29.98
CA LEU A 193 -3.40 2.82 -30.71
C LEU A 193 -1.93 2.39 -30.83
N TRP A 194 -1.46 1.52 -29.93
CA TRP A 194 -0.04 1.22 -29.76
C TRP A 194 0.55 0.28 -30.83
N ILE A 195 -0.21 -0.72 -31.29
CA ILE A 195 0.25 -1.60 -32.39
C ILE A 195 0.39 -0.82 -33.71
N GLY A 196 -0.37 0.28 -33.87
CA GLY A 196 -0.30 1.14 -35.05
C GLY A 196 0.92 2.08 -35.08
N SER A 197 1.44 2.50 -33.92
CA SER A 197 2.57 3.44 -33.84
C SER A 197 3.94 2.78 -34.04
N MET A 198 4.06 1.47 -33.83
CA MET A 198 5.28 0.71 -34.14
C MET A 198 5.58 0.57 -35.64
N GLY A 199 4.60 0.86 -36.50
CA GLY A 199 4.72 0.69 -37.96
C GLY A 199 5.25 1.90 -38.73
N THR A 200 5.43 3.06 -38.08
CA THR A 200 5.91 4.27 -38.77
C THR A 200 7.29 4.66 -38.27
N PRO A 201 8.38 4.37 -39.02
CA PRO A 201 9.65 5.02 -38.76
C PRO A 201 9.46 6.51 -39.04
N THR A 202 9.50 7.34 -38.01
CA THR A 202 9.63 8.79 -38.17
C THR A 202 11.03 9.07 -38.68
N CYS A 203 11.24 8.95 -40.00
CA CYS A 203 12.30 9.70 -40.67
C CYS A 203 11.93 11.18 -40.52
N GLN A 204 12.60 11.87 -39.61
CA GLN A 204 12.62 13.33 -39.62
C GLN A 204 13.68 13.81 -40.63
N PRO A 205 13.41 14.91 -41.36
CA PRO A 205 14.34 15.49 -42.33
C PRO A 205 15.61 16.07 -41.70
#